data_AF-A0A6V7UYB4-F1
#
_entry.id   AF-A0A6V7UYB4-F1
#
_cell.length_a   1.000
_cell.length_b   1.000
_cell.length_c   1.000
_cell.angle_alpha   90.00
_cell.angle_beta   90.00
_cell.angle_gamma   90.00
#
_symmetry.space_group_name_H-M   'P 1'
#
loop_
_entity.id
_entity.type
_entity.pdbx_description
1 polymer ?
#
loop_
_entity_poly.entity_id
_entity_poly.type
_entity_poly.pdbx_seq_one_letter_code
_entity_poly.pdbx_strand_id
1 'polypeptide(L)'
;MGRNETYLNPIGLTGIYFSIRINVTENYFNITINQAAAKILYKHRLPVWATEWIMARDIDQIQFGEENEKCKRLLSSFKYPLNIIHVPDNNYLRDGSLIFIEGIIINKTISISFLHQALEWHEFIGQTIFQLNITKENATVGSYSNKQWLPPNCDKISQNKTFDNKCWHKHEFPNLNEGEEFNLNILVRTAKYIWRYKIGGNWYFYEHQMPAQDVQYITVRGVKQNPKFDYIIKLDKLY
;
A
#
# COMPACT_ATOMS: atom_id res chain seq x y z
N MET A 1 10.71 -12.69 -17.12
CA MET A 1 9.91 -13.88 -17.50
C MET A 1 10.10 -14.94 -16.41
N GLY A 2 9.02 -15.56 -15.93
CA GLY A 2 9.11 -16.63 -14.93
C GLY A 2 9.59 -17.94 -15.55
N ARG A 3 10.37 -18.74 -14.82
CA ARG A 3 10.70 -20.12 -15.22
C ARG A 3 9.54 -21.06 -14.88
N ASN A 4 9.22 -21.98 -15.79
CA ASN A 4 8.26 -23.04 -15.53
C ASN A 4 8.84 -24.05 -14.54
N GLU A 5 8.00 -24.51 -13.60
CA GLU A 5 8.31 -25.58 -12.66
C GLU A 5 7.37 -26.75 -12.97
N THR A 6 7.92 -27.95 -13.15
CA THR A 6 7.16 -29.14 -13.54
C THR A 6 7.19 -30.17 -12.41
N TYR A 7 6.04 -30.76 -12.13
CA TYR A 7 5.88 -31.84 -11.15
C TYR A 7 5.20 -33.04 -11.82
N LEU A 8 5.44 -34.24 -11.28
CA LEU A 8 4.75 -35.45 -11.75
C LEU A 8 3.25 -35.32 -11.49
N ASN A 9 2.42 -35.70 -12.48
CA ASN A 9 0.96 -35.70 -12.34
C ASN A 9 0.52 -36.93 -11.53
N PRO A 10 0.02 -36.77 -10.29
CA PRO A 10 -0.37 -37.90 -9.45
C PRO A 10 -1.75 -38.48 -9.79
N ILE A 11 -2.52 -37.85 -10.69
CA ILE A 11 -3.86 -38.32 -11.10
C ILE A 11 -3.73 -39.53 -12.03
N GLY A 12 -2.69 -39.56 -12.89
CA GLY A 12 -2.25 -40.70 -13.69
C GLY A 12 -3.21 -41.22 -14.77
N LEU A 13 -4.51 -40.90 -14.71
CA LEU A 13 -5.57 -41.41 -15.56
C LEU A 13 -6.63 -40.32 -15.83
N THR A 14 -7.23 -40.35 -17.02
CA THR A 14 -8.34 -39.45 -17.40
C THR A 14 -9.68 -39.96 -16.86
N GLY A 15 -10.61 -39.05 -16.56
CA GLY A 15 -11.98 -39.39 -16.14
C GLY A 15 -12.15 -39.80 -14.67
N ILE A 16 -11.12 -39.64 -13.83
CA ILE A 16 -11.20 -39.93 -12.40
C ILE A 16 -11.39 -38.63 -11.62
N TYR A 17 -12.23 -38.68 -10.58
CA TYR A 17 -12.36 -37.59 -9.62
C TYR A 17 -11.04 -37.32 -8.92
N PHE A 18 -10.68 -36.04 -8.83
CA PHE A 18 -9.53 -35.61 -8.07
C PHE A 18 -9.89 -34.40 -7.20
N SER A 19 -9.07 -34.17 -6.18
CA SER A 19 -9.16 -32.98 -5.35
C SER A 19 -7.81 -32.28 -5.32
N ILE A 20 -7.83 -30.95 -5.45
CA ILE A 20 -6.66 -30.10 -5.26
C ILE A 20 -6.95 -29.19 -4.08
N ARG A 21 -6.05 -29.18 -3.10
CA ARG A 21 -6.05 -28.23 -1.99
C ARG A 21 -4.82 -27.35 -2.09
N ILE A 22 -5.02 -26.04 -2.11
CA ILE A 22 -3.94 -25.06 -2.10
C ILE A 22 -4.02 -24.31 -0.77
N ASN A 23 -3.03 -24.54 0.09
CA ASN A 23 -2.90 -23.81 1.35
C ASN A 23 -1.81 -22.76 1.19
N VAL A 24 -2.16 -21.49 1.37
CA VAL A 24 -1.17 -20.42 1.30
C VAL A 24 -0.49 -20.24 2.66
N THR A 25 0.83 -20.20 2.64
CA THR A 25 1.67 -19.88 3.81
C THR A 25 2.44 -18.59 3.56
N GLU A 26 3.27 -18.17 4.52
CA GLU A 26 4.12 -16.97 4.39
C GLU A 26 5.04 -17.02 3.16
N ASN A 27 5.53 -18.20 2.78
CA ASN A 27 6.59 -18.34 1.76
C ASN A 27 6.21 -19.21 0.56
N TYR A 28 5.16 -20.03 0.69
CA TYR A 28 4.78 -21.02 -0.33
C TYR A 28 3.28 -21.16 -0.52
N PHE A 29 2.88 -21.50 -1.74
CA PHE A 29 1.64 -22.21 -2.01
C PHE A 29 1.89 -23.70 -1.79
N ASN A 30 1.25 -24.27 -0.78
CA ASN A 30 1.32 -25.68 -0.47
C ASN A 30 0.17 -26.40 -1.19
N ILE A 31 0.50 -27.10 -2.26
CA ILE A 31 -0.48 -27.79 -3.11
C ILE A 31 -0.49 -29.27 -2.74
N THR A 32 -1.67 -29.80 -2.46
CA THR A 32 -1.92 -31.21 -2.16
C THR A 32 -2.94 -31.76 -3.13
N ILE A 33 -2.66 -32.90 -3.76
CA ILE A 33 -3.57 -33.58 -4.69
C ILE A 33 -4.05 -34.88 -4.03
N ASN A 34 -5.36 -35.13 -4.02
CA ASN A 34 -5.98 -36.33 -3.44
C ASN A 34 -5.55 -36.64 -2.00
N GLN A 35 -5.33 -35.59 -1.19
CA GLN A 35 -4.87 -35.69 0.20
C GLN A 35 -3.52 -36.44 0.36
N ALA A 36 -2.70 -36.50 -0.68
CA ALA A 36 -1.39 -37.15 -0.63
C ALA A 36 -0.51 -36.58 0.50
N ALA A 37 0.30 -37.45 1.11
CA ALA A 37 1.26 -37.03 2.15
C ALA A 37 2.33 -36.08 1.60
N ALA A 38 2.74 -36.29 0.35
CA ALA A 38 3.68 -35.43 -0.35
C ALA A 38 2.97 -34.16 -0.84
N LYS A 39 3.57 -32.99 -0.55
CA LYS A 39 3.08 -31.68 -0.96
C LYS A 39 3.99 -31.10 -2.04
N ILE A 40 3.38 -30.41 -3.00
CA ILE A 40 4.11 -29.53 -3.91
C ILE A 40 4.25 -28.18 -3.21
N LEU A 41 5.48 -27.71 -3.02
CA LEU A 41 5.80 -26.42 -2.40
C LEU A 41 6.19 -25.44 -3.50
N TYR A 42 5.27 -24.56 -3.89
CA TYR A 42 5.55 -23.54 -4.89
C TYR A 42 5.90 -22.23 -4.19
N LYS A 43 7.15 -21.77 -4.33
CA LYS A 43 7.64 -20.56 -3.66
C LYS A 43 6.95 -19.32 -4.22
N HIS A 44 6.54 -18.41 -3.34
CA HIS A 44 5.98 -17.12 -3.75
C HIS A 44 6.98 -16.33 -4.58
N ARG A 45 6.55 -15.92 -5.78
CA ARG A 45 7.29 -15.01 -6.66
C ARG A 45 6.70 -13.61 -6.68
N LEU A 46 5.43 -13.52 -6.32
CA LEU A 46 4.69 -12.30 -6.04
C LEU A 46 4.04 -12.45 -4.67
N PRO A 47 3.69 -11.34 -4.01
CA PRO A 47 2.93 -11.40 -2.77
C PRO A 47 1.60 -12.11 -2.99
N VAL A 48 1.21 -12.94 -2.03
CA VAL A 48 -0.03 -13.71 -2.11
C VAL A 48 -1.24 -12.81 -2.22
N TRP A 49 -1.26 -11.71 -1.47
CA TRP A 49 -2.38 -10.77 -1.44
C TRP A 49 -2.65 -10.14 -2.81
N ALA A 50 -1.69 -10.17 -3.75
CA ALA A 50 -1.89 -9.70 -5.13
C ALA A 50 -2.70 -10.68 -5.99
N THR A 51 -3.10 -11.83 -5.42
CA THR A 51 -3.95 -12.81 -6.08
C THR A 51 -5.40 -12.38 -5.94
N GLU A 52 -5.90 -11.62 -6.92
CA GLU A 52 -7.29 -11.13 -6.90
C GLU A 52 -8.29 -12.15 -7.46
N TRP A 53 -7.88 -12.98 -8.42
CA TRP A 53 -8.77 -13.87 -9.17
C TRP A 53 -8.19 -15.28 -9.27
N ILE A 54 -9.05 -16.28 -9.14
CA ILE A 54 -8.73 -17.68 -9.43
C ILE A 54 -9.60 -18.12 -10.60
N MET A 55 -8.95 -18.58 -11.67
CA MET A 55 -9.63 -19.19 -12.81
C MET A 55 -9.33 -20.68 -12.83
N ALA A 56 -10.38 -21.50 -12.88
CA ALA A 56 -10.27 -22.93 -13.07
C ALA A 56 -11.17 -23.36 -14.24
N ARG A 57 -10.72 -24.36 -14.99
CA ARG A 57 -11.50 -25.03 -16.04
C ARG A 57 -11.60 -26.50 -15.69
N ASP A 58 -12.70 -27.14 -16.09
CA ASP A 58 -12.93 -28.57 -15.92
C ASP A 58 -12.90 -29.00 -14.44
N ILE A 59 -13.50 -28.17 -13.56
CA ILE A 59 -13.63 -28.41 -12.12
C ILE A 59 -15.11 -28.35 -11.76
N ASP A 60 -15.59 -29.39 -11.07
CA ASP A 60 -16.99 -29.48 -10.63
C ASP A 60 -17.31 -28.53 -9.47
N GLN A 61 -16.36 -28.34 -8.54
CA GLN A 61 -16.57 -27.56 -7.32
C GLN A 61 -15.32 -26.80 -6.88
N ILE A 62 -15.50 -25.54 -6.46
CA ILE A 62 -14.47 -24.69 -5.87
C ILE A 62 -15.00 -24.20 -4.53
N GLN A 63 -14.17 -24.31 -3.48
CA GLN A 63 -14.48 -23.81 -2.14
C GLN A 63 -13.34 -22.92 -1.65
N PHE A 64 -13.69 -21.75 -1.13
CA PHE A 64 -12.72 -20.81 -0.58
C PHE A 64 -12.58 -20.96 0.92
N GLY A 65 -11.37 -20.66 1.43
CA GLY A 65 -11.07 -20.75 2.85
C GLY A 65 -12.00 -19.90 3.73
N GLU A 66 -12.54 -18.80 3.24
CA GLU A 66 -13.50 -17.95 3.99
C GLU A 66 -14.77 -18.69 4.40
N GLU A 67 -15.15 -19.75 3.68
CA GLU A 67 -16.27 -20.63 4.03
C GLU A 67 -15.91 -21.62 5.16
N ASN A 68 -14.62 -21.73 5.50
CA ASN A 68 -14.08 -22.60 6.54
C ASN A 68 -13.92 -21.87 7.88
N GLU A 69 -14.53 -22.38 8.95
CA GLU A 69 -14.47 -21.78 10.28
C GLU A 69 -13.05 -21.55 10.81
N LYS A 70 -12.08 -22.41 10.46
CA LYS A 70 -10.68 -22.25 10.88
C LYS A 70 -10.04 -20.99 10.29
N CYS A 71 -10.37 -20.64 9.05
CA CYS A 71 -9.86 -19.44 8.39
C CYS A 71 -10.57 -18.17 8.88
N LYS A 72 -11.89 -18.24 9.15
CA LYS A 72 -12.64 -17.10 9.71
C LYS A 72 -12.03 -16.57 11.01
N ARG A 73 -11.57 -17.46 11.89
CA ARG A 73 -10.87 -17.07 13.15
C ARG A 73 -9.58 -16.31 12.89
N LEU A 74 -8.79 -16.74 11.89
CA LEU A 74 -7.52 -16.09 11.55
C LEU A 74 -7.74 -14.68 10.97
N LEU A 75 -8.75 -14.52 10.11
CA LEU A 75 -9.07 -13.22 9.48
C LEU A 75 -9.49 -12.16 10.50
N SER A 76 -10.27 -12.53 11.52
CA SER A 76 -10.73 -11.57 12.55
C SER A 76 -9.63 -10.94 13.41
N SER A 77 -8.43 -11.53 13.42
CA SER A 77 -7.30 -11.06 14.25
C SER A 77 -6.29 -10.18 13.52
N PHE A 78 -6.34 -10.12 12.19
CA PHE A 78 -5.33 -9.38 11.43
C PHE A 78 -5.51 -7.88 11.61
N LYS A 79 -4.45 -7.21 12.06
CA LYS A 79 -4.38 -5.76 12.14
C LYS A 79 -3.14 -5.29 11.39
N TYR A 80 -3.31 -4.27 10.56
CA TYR A 80 -2.17 -3.61 9.93
C TYR A 80 -1.27 -2.98 11.00
N PRO A 81 0.05 -2.93 10.76
CA PRO A 81 0.96 -2.10 11.54
C PRO A 81 0.46 -0.65 11.60
N LEU A 82 0.71 0.07 12.69
CA LEU A 82 0.20 1.44 12.90
C LEU A 82 0.64 2.46 11.84
N ASN A 83 1.73 2.17 11.14
CA ASN A 83 2.25 2.99 10.05
C ASN A 83 1.62 2.65 8.69
N ILE A 84 0.59 1.80 8.66
CA ILE A 84 -0.19 1.40 7.48
C ILE A 84 -1.68 1.49 7.85
N ILE A 85 -2.45 2.19 7.03
CA ILE A 85 -3.91 2.18 7.09
C ILE A 85 -4.46 1.67 5.78
N HIS A 86 -5.42 0.75 5.86
CA HIS A 86 -6.29 0.39 4.74
C HIS A 86 -7.49 1.35 4.72
N VAL A 87 -7.72 1.97 3.58
CA VAL A 87 -8.85 2.86 3.30
C VAL A 87 -9.93 2.00 2.62
N PRO A 88 -11.06 1.71 3.29
CA PRO A 88 -12.11 0.87 2.72
C PRO A 88 -12.73 1.49 1.47
N ASP A 89 -13.14 0.67 0.49
CA ASP A 89 -13.79 1.13 -0.74
C ASP A 89 -15.09 1.91 -0.47
N ASN A 90 -15.82 1.55 0.59
CA ASN A 90 -17.03 2.26 1.01
C ASN A 90 -16.75 3.55 1.80
N ASN A 91 -15.49 3.83 2.10
CA ASN A 91 -15.04 4.94 2.93
C ASN A 91 -13.77 5.60 2.38
N TYR A 92 -13.77 5.81 1.06
CA TYR A 92 -12.66 6.39 0.30
C TYR A 92 -12.40 7.86 0.67
N LEU A 93 -11.23 8.38 0.28
CA LEU A 93 -10.87 9.78 0.53
C LEU A 93 -11.70 10.73 -0.34
N ARG A 94 -12.44 11.64 0.30
CA ARG A 94 -13.35 12.61 -0.34
C ARG A 94 -12.85 14.05 -0.15
N ASP A 95 -13.48 15.00 -0.83
CA ASP A 95 -13.22 16.43 -0.55
C ASP A 95 -13.52 16.74 0.93
N GLY A 96 -12.56 17.36 1.59
CA GLY A 96 -12.61 17.67 3.01
C GLY A 96 -12.03 16.60 3.93
N SER A 97 -11.67 15.41 3.44
CA SER A 97 -10.98 14.39 4.26
C SER A 97 -9.65 14.92 4.78
N LEU A 98 -9.40 14.71 6.08
CA LEU A 98 -8.20 15.19 6.75
C LEU A 98 -7.39 14.01 7.28
N ILE A 99 -6.12 13.95 6.90
CA ILE A 99 -5.17 12.93 7.37
C ILE A 99 -4.16 13.59 8.29
N PHE A 100 -4.07 13.08 9.51
CA PHE A 100 -3.06 13.43 10.50
C PHE A 100 -1.98 12.37 10.52
N ILE A 101 -0.72 12.78 10.47
CA ILE A 101 0.43 11.89 10.63
C ILE A 101 1.30 12.43 11.74
N GLU A 102 1.38 11.67 12.83
CA GLU A 102 2.03 12.08 14.07
C GLU A 102 2.93 10.97 14.59
N GLY A 103 4.07 11.34 15.18
CA GLY A 103 4.97 10.34 15.76
C GLY A 103 6.33 10.91 16.14
N ILE A 104 7.31 10.03 16.28
CA ILE A 104 8.71 10.38 16.58
C ILE A 104 9.58 10.02 15.38
N ILE A 105 10.40 10.97 14.92
CA ILE A 105 11.31 10.77 13.79
C ILE A 105 12.36 9.72 14.15
N ILE A 106 12.53 8.72 13.28
CA ILE A 106 13.58 7.68 13.41
C ILE A 106 14.48 7.58 12.19
N ASN A 107 14.19 8.34 11.14
CA ASN A 107 15.00 8.40 9.94
C ASN A 107 15.01 9.83 9.38
N LYS A 108 16.11 10.21 8.74
CA LYS A 108 16.30 11.51 8.08
C LYS A 108 15.36 11.74 6.90
N THR A 109 14.83 10.66 6.34
CA THR A 109 13.83 10.69 5.28
C THR A 109 12.52 10.10 5.78
N ILE A 110 11.46 10.89 5.70
CA ILE A 110 10.09 10.46 6.01
C ILE A 110 9.37 10.29 4.68
N SER A 111 8.80 9.12 4.45
CA SER A 111 8.07 8.81 3.22
C SER A 111 6.62 8.51 3.56
N ILE A 112 5.71 9.20 2.88
CA ILE A 112 4.28 9.02 2.99
C ILE A 112 3.76 8.65 1.61
N SER A 113 3.12 7.49 1.47
CA SER A 113 2.64 7.00 0.18
C SER A 113 1.18 6.58 0.26
N PHE A 114 0.37 7.07 -0.67
CA PHE A 114 -1.02 6.71 -0.90
C PHE A 114 -1.05 5.77 -2.10
N LEU A 115 -1.45 4.53 -1.86
CA LEU A 115 -1.27 3.41 -2.79
C LEU A 115 -2.62 2.87 -3.27
N HIS A 116 -2.62 2.37 -4.50
CA HIS A 116 -3.72 1.63 -5.11
C HIS A 116 -3.23 0.27 -5.60
N GLN A 117 -4.07 -0.76 -5.48
CA GLN A 117 -3.86 -2.18 -5.82
C GLN A 117 -2.79 -2.92 -5.01
N ALA A 118 -1.67 -2.27 -4.69
CA ALA A 118 -0.49 -2.97 -4.18
C ALA A 118 0.21 -2.27 -3.01
N LEU A 119 0.09 -2.84 -1.82
CA LEU A 119 0.87 -2.45 -0.65
C LEU A 119 2.34 -2.88 -0.85
N GLU A 120 3.28 -1.93 -0.80
CA GLU A 120 4.73 -2.14 -1.00
C GLU A 120 5.21 -2.64 -2.38
N TRP A 121 4.31 -3.06 -3.27
CA TRP A 121 4.63 -3.55 -4.62
C TRP A 121 4.08 -2.66 -5.74
N HIS A 122 3.75 -1.42 -5.40
CA HIS A 122 3.20 -0.42 -6.30
C HIS A 122 4.08 -0.15 -7.53
N GLU A 123 5.40 -0.35 -7.45
CA GLU A 123 6.27 -0.18 -8.63
C GLU A 123 6.15 -1.32 -9.65
N PHE A 124 5.68 -2.50 -9.23
CA PHE A 124 5.60 -3.70 -10.09
C PHE A 124 4.21 -3.93 -10.65
N ILE A 125 3.20 -3.86 -9.77
CA ILE A 125 1.83 -4.33 -10.06
C ILE A 125 0.73 -3.38 -9.56
N GLY A 126 1.07 -2.26 -8.93
CA GLY A 126 0.08 -1.28 -8.48
C GLY A 126 0.44 0.13 -8.89
N GLN A 127 0.00 1.09 -8.07
CA GLN A 127 0.14 2.51 -8.36
C GLN A 127 0.36 3.31 -7.08
N THR A 128 1.06 4.43 -7.22
CA THR A 128 1.22 5.44 -6.18
C THR A 128 0.47 6.69 -6.59
N ILE A 129 -0.71 6.87 -5.99
CA ILE A 129 -1.58 8.03 -6.27
C ILE A 129 -0.91 9.31 -5.79
N PHE A 130 -0.26 9.26 -4.63
CA PHE A 130 0.46 10.38 -4.05
C PHE A 130 1.63 9.85 -3.22
N GLN A 131 2.83 10.34 -3.47
CA GLN A 131 3.99 10.13 -2.62
C GLN A 131 4.56 11.47 -2.19
N LEU A 132 4.76 11.65 -0.89
CA LEU A 132 5.48 12.76 -0.30
C LEU A 132 6.70 12.21 0.43
N ASN A 133 7.89 12.58 -0.04
CA ASN A 133 9.14 12.30 0.65
C ASN A 133 9.68 13.60 1.23
N ILE A 134 9.89 13.62 2.53
CA ILE A 134 10.39 14.78 3.27
C ILE A 134 11.79 14.47 3.79
N THR A 135 12.72 15.37 3.52
CA THR A 135 14.09 15.34 4.01
C THR A 135 14.41 16.64 4.74
N LYS A 136 15.59 16.72 5.36
CA LYS A 136 16.07 17.95 6.02
C LYS A 136 16.16 19.14 5.06
N GLU A 137 16.39 18.89 3.77
CA GLU A 137 16.69 19.94 2.81
C GLU A 137 15.49 20.31 1.93
N ASN A 138 14.61 19.33 1.67
CA ASN A 138 13.54 19.48 0.71
C ASN A 138 12.44 18.43 0.90
N ALA A 139 11.31 18.69 0.24
CA ALA A 139 10.27 17.71 0.02
C ALA A 139 10.12 17.45 -1.48
N THR A 140 9.86 16.19 -1.82
CA THR A 140 9.48 15.79 -3.18
C THR A 140 8.09 15.18 -3.17
N VAL A 141 7.29 15.54 -4.16
CA VAL A 141 5.92 15.02 -4.33
C VAL A 141 5.74 14.50 -5.74
N GLY A 142 5.10 13.34 -5.89
CA GLY A 142 4.79 12.78 -7.20
C GLY A 142 3.80 11.64 -7.17
N SER A 143 3.41 11.19 -8.35
CA SER A 143 2.56 10.02 -8.58
C SER A 143 3.28 9.04 -9.51
N TYR A 144 3.09 7.75 -9.30
CA TYR A 144 3.72 6.68 -10.08
C TYR A 144 2.64 5.73 -10.61
N SER A 145 2.64 5.52 -11.93
CA SER A 145 1.72 4.58 -12.57
C SER A 145 2.34 4.07 -13.87
N ASN A 146 1.93 2.88 -14.32
CA ASN A 146 2.43 2.27 -15.56
C ASN A 146 3.96 2.20 -15.61
N LYS A 147 4.58 1.90 -14.47
CA LYS A 147 6.03 1.77 -14.29
C LYS A 147 6.84 3.06 -14.51
N GLN A 148 6.21 4.23 -14.40
CA GLN A 148 6.87 5.52 -14.56
C GLN A 148 6.30 6.59 -13.62
N TRP A 149 7.14 7.57 -13.27
CA TRP A 149 6.69 8.78 -12.58
C TRP A 149 5.90 9.65 -13.56
N LEU A 150 4.69 10.03 -13.15
CA LEU A 150 3.81 10.89 -13.94
C LEU A 150 4.33 12.34 -13.90
N PRO A 151 4.27 13.08 -15.02
CA PRO A 151 4.63 14.50 -15.03
C PRO A 151 3.87 15.25 -13.93
N PRO A 152 4.58 15.97 -13.05
CA PRO A 152 3.94 16.56 -11.89
C PRO A 152 3.27 17.87 -12.29
N ASN A 153 2.08 18.13 -11.76
CA ASN A 153 1.47 19.46 -11.87
C ASN A 153 1.61 20.22 -10.54
N CYS A 154 2.67 21.03 -10.46
CA CYS A 154 3.00 21.86 -9.30
C CYS A 154 2.52 23.29 -9.55
N ASP A 155 2.03 24.02 -8.52
CA ASP A 155 1.80 25.47 -8.75
C ASP A 155 3.11 26.14 -9.14
N LYS A 156 2.93 27.13 -10.02
CA LYS A 156 3.94 28.04 -10.53
C LYS A 156 4.45 29.05 -9.48
N ILE A 157 3.95 28.99 -8.24
CA ILE A 157 4.28 29.94 -7.18
C ILE A 157 5.66 29.60 -6.60
N SER A 158 6.68 30.17 -7.25
CA SER A 158 8.06 30.46 -6.76
C SER A 158 8.89 29.30 -6.16
N GLN A 159 9.96 28.93 -6.87
CA GLN A 159 11.05 27.99 -6.51
C GLN A 159 10.81 26.48 -6.69
N ASN A 160 9.65 26.07 -7.17
CA ASN A 160 9.43 24.65 -7.49
C ASN A 160 10.23 24.27 -8.73
N LYS A 161 11.13 23.28 -8.59
CA LYS A 161 11.80 22.63 -9.71
C LYS A 161 11.09 21.31 -9.98
N THR A 162 10.98 20.92 -11.23
CA THR A 162 10.64 19.54 -11.58
C THR A 162 11.94 18.76 -11.70
N PHE A 163 12.13 17.74 -10.87
CA PHE A 163 13.25 16.81 -10.98
C PHE A 163 12.68 15.40 -11.05
N ASP A 164 13.05 14.64 -12.09
CA ASP A 164 12.61 13.25 -12.26
C ASP A 164 11.08 13.08 -12.17
N ASN A 165 10.33 13.95 -12.87
CA ASN A 165 8.87 14.01 -12.84
C ASN A 165 8.24 14.12 -11.43
N LYS A 166 8.93 14.78 -10.49
CA LYS A 166 8.39 15.12 -9.17
C LYS A 166 8.40 16.62 -8.93
N CYS A 167 7.41 17.12 -8.20
CA CYS A 167 7.45 18.45 -7.62
C CYS A 167 8.52 18.48 -6.55
N TRP A 168 9.53 19.33 -6.71
CA TRP A 168 10.51 19.60 -5.68
C TRP A 168 10.17 20.91 -4.99
N HIS A 169 10.02 20.86 -3.67
CA HIS A 169 9.74 22.02 -2.83
C HIS A 169 10.93 22.27 -1.91
N LYS A 170 11.58 23.43 -2.08
CA LYS A 170 12.47 23.97 -1.04
C LYS A 170 11.57 24.46 0.09
N HIS A 171 11.69 23.86 1.26
CA HIS A 171 10.91 24.28 2.41
C HIS A 171 11.81 24.55 3.62
N GLU A 172 11.28 25.29 4.58
CA GLU A 172 11.92 25.57 5.86
C GLU A 172 11.73 24.42 6.85
N PHE A 173 12.22 23.20 6.55
CA PHE A 173 12.31 22.13 7.55
C PHE A 173 13.75 21.98 8.06
N PRO A 174 14.34 23.01 8.72
CA PRO A 174 15.72 22.93 9.18
C PRO A 174 15.96 21.78 10.18
N ASN A 175 14.89 21.23 10.78
CA ASN A 175 14.94 20.33 11.92
C ASN A 175 14.04 19.09 11.70
N LEU A 176 14.46 18.16 10.82
CA LEU A 176 14.05 16.75 10.94
C LEU A 176 15.13 16.01 11.69
N ASN A 177 15.18 16.18 13.02
CA ASN A 177 16.14 15.48 13.85
C ASN A 177 15.50 14.20 14.40
N GLU A 178 16.26 13.11 14.38
CA GLU A 178 15.83 11.86 15.01
C GLU A 178 15.51 12.09 16.49
N GLY A 179 14.42 11.50 16.96
CA GLY A 179 13.90 11.68 18.31
C GLY A 179 12.92 12.85 18.48
N GLU A 180 12.81 13.78 17.52
CA GLU A 180 11.84 14.88 17.58
C GLU A 180 10.42 14.43 17.18
N GLU A 181 9.42 15.20 17.64
CA GLU A 181 8.03 15.00 17.26
C GLU A 181 7.79 15.43 15.80
N PHE A 182 7.15 14.54 15.05
CA PHE A 182 6.68 14.78 13.70
C PHE A 182 5.16 15.04 13.72
N ASN A 183 4.71 16.08 13.04
CA ASN A 183 3.30 16.40 12.86
C ASN A 183 3.06 16.94 11.45
N LEU A 184 2.30 16.20 10.66
CA LEU A 184 1.92 16.54 9.30
C LEU A 184 0.42 16.42 9.13
N ASN A 185 -0.17 17.42 8.48
CA ASN A 185 -1.57 17.44 8.10
C ASN A 185 -1.68 17.41 6.58
N ILE A 186 -2.49 16.51 6.04
CA ILE A 186 -2.84 16.43 4.62
C ILE A 186 -4.35 16.56 4.47
N LEU A 187 -4.80 17.60 3.80
CA LEU A 187 -6.19 17.87 3.46
C LEU A 187 -6.44 17.48 2.01
N VAL A 188 -7.44 16.62 1.79
CA VAL A 188 -7.89 16.22 0.46
C VAL A 188 -8.90 17.23 -0.05
N ARG A 189 -8.67 17.76 -1.25
CA ARG A 189 -9.61 18.59 -2.00
C ARG A 189 -9.94 17.95 -3.34
N THR A 190 -11.05 18.37 -3.94
CA THR A 190 -11.55 17.82 -5.21
C THR A 190 -10.49 17.68 -6.33
N ALA A 191 -9.53 18.60 -6.39
CA ALA A 191 -8.51 18.62 -7.45
C ALA A 191 -7.06 18.53 -6.93
N LYS A 192 -6.84 18.54 -5.62
CA LYS A 192 -5.48 18.64 -5.05
C LYS A 192 -5.38 18.10 -3.64
N TYR A 193 -4.19 17.64 -3.28
CA TYR A 193 -3.78 17.48 -1.89
C TYR A 193 -3.19 18.78 -1.41
N ILE A 194 -3.54 19.20 -0.20
CA ILE A 194 -2.96 20.36 0.46
C ILE A 194 -2.31 19.87 1.76
N TRP A 195 -1.05 20.20 1.99
CA TRP A 195 -0.35 19.70 3.17
C TRP A 195 0.47 20.79 3.86
N ARG A 196 0.65 20.62 5.18
CA ARG A 196 1.52 21.47 6.00
C ARG A 196 2.21 20.65 7.08
N TYR A 197 3.46 20.97 7.33
CA TYR A 197 4.24 20.42 8.44
C TYR A 197 4.24 21.42 9.59
N LYS A 198 3.88 20.95 10.79
CA LYS A 198 3.61 21.77 11.99
C LYS A 198 2.42 22.74 11.81
N ILE A 199 1.78 23.09 12.92
CA ILE A 199 0.55 23.90 12.93
C ILE A 199 0.75 25.30 12.33
N GLY A 200 1.97 25.87 12.43
CA GLY A 200 2.33 27.19 11.91
C GLY A 200 3.17 27.18 10.62
N GLY A 201 3.35 26.04 9.96
CA GLY A 201 4.15 25.96 8.74
C GLY A 201 3.42 26.47 7.49
N ASN A 202 4.18 26.66 6.41
CA ASN A 202 3.64 27.01 5.09
C ASN A 202 2.77 25.88 4.53
N TRP A 203 1.76 26.26 3.75
CA TRP A 203 0.90 25.34 3.01
C TRP A 203 1.49 25.05 1.63
N TYR A 204 1.48 23.78 1.26
CA TYR A 204 1.88 23.28 -0.04
C TYR A 204 0.71 22.53 -0.66
N PHE A 205 0.71 22.39 -1.98
CA PHE A 205 -0.33 21.69 -2.72
C PHE A 205 0.29 20.81 -3.80
N TYR A 206 -0.46 19.79 -4.18
CA TYR A 206 -0.14 18.90 -5.28
C TYR A 206 -1.43 18.55 -6.01
N GLU A 207 -1.54 18.91 -7.29
CA GLU A 207 -2.73 18.59 -8.07
C GLU A 207 -2.82 17.09 -8.33
N HIS A 208 -4.04 16.56 -8.22
CA HIS A 208 -4.31 15.14 -8.43
C HIS A 208 -3.92 14.75 -9.85
N GLN A 209 -2.99 13.81 -9.99
CA GLN A 209 -2.73 13.11 -11.25
C GLN A 209 -3.60 11.86 -11.41
N MET A 210 -4.17 11.39 -10.31
CA MET A 210 -5.02 10.21 -10.21
C MET A 210 -6.13 10.47 -9.18
N PRO A 211 -7.31 9.85 -9.29
CA PRO A 211 -8.41 10.08 -8.37
C PRO A 211 -8.05 9.73 -6.92
N ALA A 212 -8.29 10.64 -5.97
CA ALA A 212 -8.06 10.36 -4.55
C ALA A 212 -8.94 9.22 -4.00
N GLN A 213 -10.08 8.96 -4.64
CA GLN A 213 -10.97 7.86 -4.29
C GLN A 213 -10.36 6.47 -4.54
N ASP A 214 -9.32 6.38 -5.38
CA ASP A 214 -8.67 5.11 -5.69
C ASP A 214 -7.67 4.71 -4.59
N VAL A 215 -7.43 5.56 -3.58
CA VAL A 215 -6.52 5.25 -2.48
C VAL A 215 -7.08 4.12 -1.63
N GLN A 216 -6.36 3.00 -1.60
CA GLN A 216 -6.68 1.83 -0.78
C GLN A 216 -5.76 1.69 0.43
N TYR A 217 -4.54 2.22 0.35
CA TYR A 217 -3.60 2.18 1.48
C TYR A 217 -2.88 3.50 1.67
N ILE A 218 -2.66 3.87 2.92
CA ILE A 218 -1.76 4.96 3.30
C ILE A 218 -0.65 4.35 4.13
N THR A 219 0.59 4.63 3.75
CA THR A 219 1.79 4.13 4.43
C THR A 219 2.69 5.27 4.86
N VAL A 220 3.30 5.14 6.02
CA VAL A 220 4.30 6.07 6.55
C VAL A 220 5.57 5.31 6.92
N ARG A 221 6.72 5.84 6.53
CA ARG A 221 8.05 5.33 6.88
C ARG A 221 8.91 6.47 7.42
N GLY A 222 9.86 6.14 8.30
CA GLY A 222 10.76 7.12 8.93
C GLY A 222 10.22 7.74 10.23
N VAL A 223 9.06 7.29 10.69
CA VAL A 223 8.41 7.72 11.95
C VAL A 223 8.00 6.48 12.75
N LYS A 224 8.19 6.51 14.08
CA LYS A 224 7.63 5.54 15.02
C LYS A 224 6.49 6.15 15.83
N GLN A 225 5.68 5.31 16.44
CA GLN A 225 4.59 5.75 17.32
C GLN A 225 5.13 6.62 18.46
N ASN A 226 4.47 7.76 18.69
CA ASN A 226 4.67 8.56 19.89
C ASN A 226 3.82 7.95 21.02
N PRO A 227 4.37 7.67 22.22
CA PRO A 227 3.61 7.08 23.33
C PRO A 227 2.35 7.87 23.75
N LYS A 228 2.26 9.16 23.38
CA LYS A 228 1.09 10.02 23.63
C LYS A 228 -0.12 9.67 22.77
N PHE A 229 0.08 8.98 21.65
CA PHE A 229 -0.96 8.67 20.67
C PHE A 229 -1.03 7.16 20.43
N ASP A 230 -2.24 6.65 20.22
CA ASP A 230 -2.49 5.27 19.83
C ASP A 230 -2.37 5.03 18.31
N TYR A 231 -1.96 6.06 17.56
CA TYR A 231 -1.81 6.04 16.11
C TYR A 231 -0.47 6.62 15.63
N ILE A 232 -0.11 6.30 14.38
CA ILE A 232 0.83 7.10 13.57
C ILE A 232 0.06 7.88 12.51
N ILE A 233 -0.96 7.25 11.92
CA ILE A 233 -1.84 7.84 10.92
C ILE A 233 -3.25 7.88 11.51
N LYS A 234 -3.96 9.00 11.36
CA LYS A 234 -5.36 9.12 11.73
C LYS A 234 -6.13 9.79 10.60
N LEU A 235 -7.24 9.17 10.21
CA LEU A 235 -8.21 9.75 9.28
C LEU A 235 -9.29 10.45 10.11
N ASP A 236 -9.52 11.73 9.84
CA ASP A 236 -10.59 12.51 10.43
C ASP A 236 -11.55 12.97 9.34
N LYS A 237 -12.85 12.86 9.62
CA LYS A 237 -13.96 13.18 8.71
C LYS A 237 -13.90 12.46 7.36
N LEU A 238 -14.34 11.21 7.36
CA LEU A 238 -14.79 10.54 6.16
C LEU A 238 -16.33 10.70 6.13
N TYR A 239 -16.83 11.63 5.31
CA TYR A 239 -18.26 11.92 5.18
C TYR A 239 -18.94 10.95 4.22
#